data_AF-A0A445ALJ6-F1
#
_entry.id   AF-A0A445ALJ6-F1
#
_cell.length_a   1.000
_cell.length_b   1.000
_cell.length_c   1.000
_cell.angle_alpha   90.00
_cell.angle_beta   90.00
_cell.angle_gamma   90.00
#
_symmetry.space_group_name_H-M   'P 1'
#
loop_
_entity.id
_entity.type
_entity.pdbx_description
1 polymer ?
#
loop_
_entity_poly.entity_id
_entity_poly.type
_entity_poly.pdbx_seq_one_letter_code
_entity_poly.pdbx_strand_id
1 'polypeptide(L)'
;MASSWEHFGEVANVAQLTGIDAVRLIGMIVKAASTARMHKKNCRQFAQHIKLIGNLLEQLKISELKRYPETREPLEQLEDALRRSYILVNSCQDRSYLYLLAMGWNIVYQFRKAQNEIDRLLRLVPLITLVDNARVRERLEVIEKDQREYTLDDDCQKLQTVILKPEPDKEDSVVLKKTLSCSYPNVPFSEALKKENEKLQLELQYSQAIMDIHQCEFIQRLLDITEVAAYSPEKAHKKVEYSNYSYSDAGGGGKSHSSAEKEKPYKKSDTFPASSYKPGKLALH
;
A
#
# COMPACT_ATOMS: atom_id res chain seq x y z
N MET A 1 29.10 36.56 -4.10
CA MET A 1 30.16 36.10 -3.18
C MET A 1 30.61 34.73 -3.66
N ALA A 2 31.84 34.61 -4.17
CA ALA A 2 32.39 33.33 -4.61
C ALA A 2 32.31 32.32 -3.46
N SER A 3 31.85 31.11 -3.75
CA SER A 3 31.64 30.11 -2.71
C SER A 3 32.99 29.77 -2.08
N SER A 4 33.09 29.74 -0.74
CA SER A 4 34.35 29.47 0.01
C SER A 4 35.05 28.15 -0.36
N TRP A 5 34.42 27.34 -1.22
CA TRP A 5 34.91 26.08 -1.77
C TRP A 5 35.80 26.26 -3.01
N GLU A 6 35.61 27.31 -3.80
CA GLU A 6 36.41 27.61 -5.00
C GLU A 6 37.90 27.83 -4.67
N HIS A 7 38.21 28.24 -3.44
CA HIS A 7 39.58 28.45 -3.00
C HIS A 7 40.35 27.16 -2.68
N PHE A 8 39.66 26.07 -2.31
CA PHE A 8 40.31 24.82 -1.90
C PHE A 8 40.26 23.74 -2.98
N GLY A 9 39.18 23.71 -3.78
CA GLY A 9 39.05 22.83 -4.93
C GLY A 9 38.67 23.62 -6.17
N GLU A 10 39.55 23.62 -7.17
CA GLU A 10 39.07 23.77 -8.55
C GLU A 10 37.97 22.73 -8.74
N VAL A 11 36.82 23.14 -9.25
CA VAL A 11 35.66 22.27 -9.52
C VAL A 11 36.07 21.01 -10.31
N ALA A 12 37.13 21.11 -11.12
CA ALA A 12 37.78 20.01 -11.83
C ALA A 12 38.24 18.86 -10.90
N ASN A 13 38.81 19.15 -9.73
CA ASN A 13 39.26 18.11 -8.79
C ASN A 13 38.09 17.40 -8.10
N VAL A 14 36.93 18.07 -7.95
CA VAL A 14 35.70 17.42 -7.46
C VAL A 14 35.14 16.49 -8.55
N ALA A 15 35.11 16.96 -9.80
CA ALA A 15 34.60 16.20 -10.94
C ALA A 15 35.37 14.89 -11.18
N GLN A 16 36.69 14.88 -10.97
CA GLN A 16 37.52 13.68 -11.07
C GLN A 16 37.18 12.59 -10.03
N LEU A 17 36.50 12.95 -8.95
CA LEU A 17 36.10 12.04 -7.88
C LEU A 17 34.64 11.54 -8.03
N THR A 18 33.96 11.96 -9.11
CA THR A 18 32.61 11.48 -9.42
C THR A 18 32.60 9.98 -9.68
N GLY A 19 31.57 9.29 -9.21
CA GLY A 19 31.46 7.82 -9.33
C GLY A 19 32.27 7.01 -8.31
N ILE A 20 33.12 7.65 -7.48
CA ILE A 20 33.75 6.98 -6.33
C ILE A 20 32.71 6.86 -5.22
N ASP A 21 32.54 5.66 -4.68
CA ASP A 21 31.63 5.38 -3.56
C ASP A 21 32.11 5.97 -2.22
N ALA A 22 31.18 6.10 -1.28
CA ALA A 22 31.44 6.63 0.05
C ALA A 22 32.58 5.90 0.80
N VAL A 23 32.65 4.57 0.70
CA VAL A 23 33.63 3.74 1.45
C VAL A 23 35.05 4.03 0.96
N ARG A 24 35.24 4.08 -0.36
CA ARG A 24 36.52 4.41 -0.97
C ARG A 24 36.91 5.86 -0.69
N LEU A 25 35.97 6.81 -0.73
CA LEU A 25 36.22 8.21 -0.35
C LEU A 25 36.69 8.33 1.11
N ILE A 26 36.05 7.60 2.04
CA ILE A 26 36.47 7.54 3.45
C ILE A 26 37.93 7.05 3.56
N GLY A 27 38.28 5.96 2.87
CA GLY A 27 39.65 5.46 2.85
C GLY A 27 40.66 6.48 2.33
N MET A 28 40.30 7.22 1.27
CA MET A 28 41.13 8.29 0.71
C MET A 28 41.30 9.46 1.69
N ILE A 29 40.24 9.88 2.39
CA ILE A 29 40.30 10.94 3.42
C ILE A 29 41.23 10.53 4.56
N VAL A 30 41.10 9.30 5.07
CA VAL A 30 41.95 8.79 6.16
C VAL A 30 43.41 8.76 5.73
N LYS A 31 43.69 8.31 4.50
CA LYS A 31 45.05 8.30 3.94
C LYS A 31 45.62 9.72 3.83
N ALA A 32 44.88 10.67 3.24
CA ALA A 32 45.31 12.06 3.09
C ALA A 32 45.54 12.74 4.45
N ALA A 33 44.71 12.44 5.46
CA ALA A 33 44.90 12.97 6.81
C ALA A 33 46.19 12.48 7.48
N SER A 34 46.63 11.26 7.17
CA SER A 34 47.88 10.69 7.70
C SER A 34 49.13 11.36 7.14
N THR A 35 49.05 11.89 5.91
CA THR A 35 50.15 12.57 5.20
C THR A 35 50.10 14.09 5.30
N ALA A 36 49.10 14.65 6.02
CA ALA A 36 48.91 16.10 6.15
C ALA A 36 50.14 16.80 6.77
N ARG A 37 50.59 17.87 6.12
CA ARG A 37 51.74 18.69 6.56
C ARG A 37 51.30 19.79 7.53
N MET A 38 50.08 20.30 7.37
CA MET A 38 49.46 21.36 8.19
C MET A 38 48.14 20.92 8.81
N HIS A 39 47.67 21.66 9.83
CA HIS A 39 46.42 21.37 10.55
C HIS A 39 46.28 19.89 10.99
N LYS A 40 47.40 19.26 11.36
CA LYS A 40 47.50 17.81 11.63
C LYS A 40 46.47 17.31 12.64
N LYS A 41 46.25 18.07 13.72
CA LYS A 41 45.27 17.73 14.76
C LYS A 41 43.84 17.67 14.18
N ASN A 42 43.44 18.69 13.42
CA ASN A 42 42.13 18.76 12.79
C ASN A 42 41.96 17.64 11.76
N CYS A 43 42.96 17.39 10.92
CA CYS A 43 42.93 16.31 9.93
C CYS A 43 42.77 14.94 10.61
N ARG A 44 43.50 14.67 11.69
CA ARG A 44 43.39 13.42 12.46
C ARG A 44 42.03 13.25 13.12
N GLN A 45 41.53 14.31 13.77
CA GLN A 45 40.21 14.29 14.41
C GLN A 45 39.09 14.07 13.38
N PHE A 46 39.18 14.76 12.25
CA PHE A 46 38.23 14.60 11.16
C PHE A 46 38.29 13.19 10.57
N ALA A 47 39.48 12.64 10.31
CA ALA A 47 39.63 11.26 9.84
C ALA A 47 39.08 10.22 10.83
N GLN A 48 39.25 10.43 12.14
CA GLN A 48 38.65 9.58 13.17
C GLN A 48 37.11 9.63 13.10
N HIS A 49 36.54 10.82 12.97
CA HIS A 49 35.10 11.02 12.81
C HIS A 49 34.57 10.31 11.55
N ILE A 50 35.22 10.52 10.42
CA ILE A 50 34.87 9.90 9.13
C ILE A 50 35.02 8.38 9.18
N LYS A 51 35.95 7.82 9.96
CA LYS A 51 36.07 6.37 10.17
C LYS A 51 34.88 5.80 10.96
N LEU A 52 34.39 6.51 11.99
CA LEU A 52 33.18 6.10 12.72
C LEU A 52 31.97 6.07 11.78
N ILE A 53 31.87 7.06 10.90
CA ILE A 53 30.85 7.12 9.86
C ILE A 53 30.98 5.92 8.91
N GLY A 54 32.19 5.60 8.44
CA GLY A 54 32.42 4.43 7.60
C GLY A 54 31.92 3.13 8.23
N ASN A 55 32.23 2.92 9.52
CA ASN A 55 31.74 1.74 10.25
C ASN A 55 30.20 1.70 10.32
N LEU A 56 29.55 2.85 10.53
CA LEU A 56 28.09 2.95 10.52
C LEU A 56 27.50 2.63 9.14
N LEU A 57 28.09 3.17 8.07
CA LEU A 57 27.64 2.93 6.69
C LEU A 57 27.76 1.47 6.28
N GLU A 58 28.79 0.78 6.77
CA GLU A 58 28.96 -0.67 6.59
C GLU A 58 27.86 -1.44 7.32
N GLN A 59 27.57 -1.10 8.59
CA GLN A 59 26.48 -1.71 9.37
C GLN A 59 25.09 -1.49 8.74
N LEU A 60 24.86 -0.28 8.20
CA LEU A 60 23.62 0.08 7.50
C LEU A 60 23.53 -0.50 6.10
N LYS A 61 24.56 -1.23 5.63
CA LYS A 61 24.66 -1.76 4.27
C LYS A 61 24.28 -0.73 3.21
N ILE A 62 25.00 0.37 3.17
CA ILE A 62 24.71 1.54 2.31
C ILE A 62 24.39 1.19 0.84
N SER A 63 24.98 0.13 0.28
CA SER A 63 24.71 -0.35 -1.08
C SER A 63 23.29 -0.86 -1.29
N GLU A 64 22.68 -1.48 -0.27
CA GLU A 64 21.26 -1.89 -0.29
C GLU A 64 20.37 -0.65 -0.18
N LEU A 65 20.78 0.30 0.68
CA LEU A 65 20.04 1.53 0.94
C LEU A 65 19.95 2.44 -0.29
N LYS A 66 20.98 2.47 -1.15
CA LYS A 66 20.95 3.20 -2.42
C LYS A 66 19.91 2.69 -3.42
N ARG A 67 19.37 1.48 -3.26
CA ARG A 67 18.34 0.93 -4.15
C ARG A 67 16.98 1.58 -3.92
N TYR A 68 16.75 2.14 -2.73
CA TYR A 68 15.50 2.80 -2.38
C TYR A 68 15.54 4.26 -2.83
N PRO A 69 14.53 4.74 -3.57
CA PRO A 69 14.52 6.12 -4.08
C PRO A 69 14.53 7.15 -2.95
N GLU A 70 13.92 6.85 -1.80
CA GLU A 70 13.78 7.75 -0.65
C GLU A 70 15.12 8.04 0.04
N THR A 71 16.01 7.04 0.07
CA THR A 71 17.35 7.17 0.65
C THR A 71 18.43 7.46 -0.38
N ARG A 72 18.15 7.31 -1.67
CA ARG A 72 19.14 7.51 -2.74
C ARG A 72 19.71 8.92 -2.75
N GLU A 73 18.87 9.95 -2.79
CA GLU A 73 19.32 11.34 -2.85
C GLU A 73 20.16 11.75 -1.62
N PRO A 74 19.74 11.50 -0.36
CA PRO A 74 20.57 11.78 0.82
C PRO A 74 21.94 11.08 0.80
N LEU A 75 22.02 9.87 0.25
CA LEU A 75 23.28 9.13 0.13
C LEU A 75 24.19 9.67 -0.98
N GLU A 76 23.62 10.15 -2.08
CA GLU A 76 24.38 10.87 -3.11
C GLU A 76 24.93 12.19 -2.56
N GLN A 77 24.12 12.95 -1.80
CA GLN A 77 24.58 14.17 -1.11
C GLN A 77 25.68 13.89 -0.08
N LEU A 78 25.61 12.75 0.61
CA LEU A 78 26.66 12.31 1.54
C LEU A 78 27.98 12.05 0.80
N GLU A 79 27.93 11.39 -0.36
CA GLU A 79 29.12 11.18 -1.19
C GLU A 79 29.72 12.49 -1.68
N ASP A 80 28.88 13.44 -2.10
CA ASP A 80 29.34 14.77 -2.50
C ASP A 80 30.01 15.53 -1.36
N ALA A 81 29.44 15.46 -0.15
CA ALA A 81 30.05 16.03 1.04
C ALA A 81 31.39 15.36 1.37
N LEU A 82 31.51 14.04 1.19
CA LEU A 82 32.77 13.30 1.35
C LEU A 82 33.80 13.70 0.29
N ARG A 83 33.42 13.88 -0.97
CA ARG A 83 34.31 14.37 -2.05
C ARG A 83 34.90 15.74 -1.70
N ARG A 84 34.06 16.69 -1.28
CA ARG A 84 34.52 18.02 -0.82
C ARG A 84 35.43 17.93 0.40
N SER A 85 35.12 17.02 1.33
CA SER A 85 35.92 16.78 2.53
C SER A 85 37.30 16.21 2.21
N TYR A 86 37.40 15.31 1.23
CA TYR A 86 38.68 14.80 0.75
C TYR A 86 39.56 15.93 0.21
N ILE A 87 39.01 16.84 -0.59
CA ILE A 87 39.76 17.97 -1.14
C ILE A 87 40.26 18.90 -0.03
N LEU A 88 39.41 19.18 0.97
CA LEU A 88 39.80 19.97 2.14
C LEU A 88 41.00 19.34 2.86
N VAL A 89 40.94 18.04 3.14
CA VAL A 89 42.03 17.31 3.81
C VAL A 89 43.28 17.25 2.93
N ASN A 90 43.14 16.94 1.65
CA ASN A 90 44.27 16.86 0.72
C ASN A 90 44.99 18.21 0.55
N SER A 91 44.25 19.32 0.62
CA SER A 91 44.84 20.67 0.57
C SER A 91 45.82 20.95 1.72
N CYS A 92 45.66 20.27 2.87
CA CYS A 92 46.56 20.37 4.01
C CYS A 92 47.91 19.65 3.81
N GLN A 93 48.06 18.90 2.70
CA GLN A 93 49.31 18.29 2.28
C GLN A 93 50.01 19.09 1.17
N ASP A 94 49.30 19.38 0.08
CA ASP A 94 49.94 19.79 -1.19
C ASP A 94 50.01 21.30 -1.43
N ARG A 95 49.35 22.13 -0.61
CA ARG A 95 49.37 23.60 -0.77
C ARG A 95 50.59 24.25 -0.09
N SER A 96 50.85 25.50 -0.49
CA SER A 96 51.90 26.33 0.12
C SER A 96 51.70 26.49 1.63
N TYR A 97 52.78 26.27 2.39
CA TYR A 97 52.79 26.34 3.85
C TYR A 97 52.34 27.72 4.37
N LEU A 98 52.84 28.81 3.79
CA LEU A 98 52.50 30.18 4.19
C LEU A 98 51.02 30.51 3.89
N TYR A 99 50.50 30.01 2.77
CA TYR A 99 49.09 30.18 2.42
C TYR A 99 48.17 29.49 3.44
N LEU A 100 48.48 28.24 3.80
CA LEU A 100 47.71 27.49 4.79
C LEU A 100 47.76 28.14 6.19
N LEU A 101 48.90 28.72 6.57
CA LEU A 101 49.02 29.50 7.80
C LEU A 101 48.08 30.71 7.80
N ALA A 102 48.10 31.51 6.72
CA ALA A 102 47.25 32.69 6.59
C ALA A 102 45.76 32.33 6.59
N MET A 103 45.39 31.20 5.99
CA MET A 103 44.00 30.73 5.88
C MET A 103 43.54 29.86 7.06
N GLY A 104 44.32 29.75 8.13
CA GLY A 104 44.10 28.75 9.17
C GLY A 104 42.70 28.78 9.82
N TRP A 105 42.13 29.97 10.05
CA TRP A 105 40.78 30.12 10.59
C TRP A 105 39.70 29.63 9.62
N ASN A 106 39.86 29.91 8.32
CA ASN A 106 38.95 29.44 7.30
C ASN A 106 39.00 27.90 7.19
N ILE A 107 40.19 27.31 7.22
CA ILE A 107 40.36 25.84 7.21
C ILE A 107 39.64 25.19 8.40
N VAL A 108 39.81 25.74 9.60
CA VAL A 108 39.11 25.25 10.82
C VAL A 108 37.59 25.37 10.66
N TYR A 109 37.10 26.47 10.12
CA TYR A 109 35.68 26.65 9.83
C TYR A 109 35.16 25.60 8.85
N GLN A 110 35.91 25.32 7.78
CA GLN A 110 35.51 24.34 6.76
C GLN A 110 35.47 22.91 7.30
N PHE A 111 36.37 22.54 8.21
CA PHE A 111 36.28 21.25 8.92
C PHE A 111 34.98 21.12 9.71
N ARG A 112 34.62 22.15 10.47
CA ARG A 112 33.38 22.18 11.25
C ARG A 112 32.15 22.10 10.34
N LYS A 113 32.16 22.87 9.24
CA LYS A 113 31.08 22.88 8.26
C LYS A 113 30.90 21.50 7.62
N ALA A 114 31.99 20.88 7.16
CA ALA A 114 31.97 19.55 6.56
C ALA A 114 31.45 18.48 7.53
N GLN A 115 31.92 18.50 8.79
CA GLN A 115 31.46 17.56 9.81
C GLN A 115 29.95 17.71 10.07
N ASN A 116 29.47 18.94 10.28
CA ASN A 116 28.04 19.20 10.52
C ASN A 116 27.15 18.79 9.34
N GLU A 117 27.62 19.03 8.12
CA GLU A 117 26.91 18.65 6.89
C GLU A 117 26.76 17.12 6.79
N ILE A 118 27.85 16.40 7.00
CA ILE A 118 27.86 14.92 6.99
C ILE A 118 26.98 14.36 8.12
N ASP A 119 27.11 14.88 9.34
CA ASP A 119 26.33 14.42 10.49
C ASP A 119 24.83 14.62 10.29
N ARG A 120 24.44 15.75 9.67
CA ARG A 120 23.04 16.02 9.32
C ARG A 120 22.50 15.01 8.32
N LEU A 121 23.25 14.74 7.24
CA LEU A 121 22.84 13.79 6.21
C LEU A 121 22.70 12.37 6.77
N LEU A 122 23.64 11.95 7.64
CA LEU A 122 23.58 10.65 8.30
C LEU A 122 22.40 10.49 9.24
N ARG A 123 21.93 11.56 9.90
CA ARG A 123 20.73 11.50 10.75
C ARG A 123 19.45 11.33 9.94
N LEU A 124 19.41 11.86 8.72
CA LEU A 124 18.22 11.74 7.85
C LEU A 124 18.02 10.30 7.38
N VAL A 125 19.11 9.60 7.05
CA VAL A 125 19.04 8.26 6.44
C VAL A 125 18.25 7.25 7.31
N PRO A 126 18.57 7.01 8.60
CA PRO A 126 17.78 6.11 9.45
C PRO A 126 16.34 6.57 9.66
N LEU A 127 16.08 7.88 9.76
CA LEU A 127 14.73 8.41 9.96
C LEU A 127 13.84 8.14 8.75
N ILE A 128 14.37 8.29 7.53
CA ILE A 128 13.67 7.94 6.28
C ILE A 128 13.35 6.44 6.28
N THR A 129 14.34 5.58 6.58
CA THR A 129 14.12 4.12 6.61
C THR A 129 13.13 3.65 7.68
N LEU A 130 13.03 4.37 8.80
CA LEU A 130 12.09 4.07 9.89
C LEU A 130 10.65 4.46 9.52
N VAL A 131 10.49 5.53 8.74
CA VAL A 131 9.20 5.96 8.18
C VAL A 131 8.73 4.98 7.11
N ASP A 132 9.64 4.35 6.36
CA ASP A 132 9.36 3.28 5.37
C ASP A 132 9.21 1.87 5.98
N ASN A 133 8.70 1.82 7.22
CA ASN A 133 8.57 0.63 8.09
C ASN A 133 8.06 -0.63 7.33
N ALA A 134 8.85 -1.72 7.40
CA ALA A 134 8.63 -3.01 6.74
C ALA A 134 7.20 -3.59 6.89
N ARG A 135 6.48 -3.22 7.94
CA ARG A 135 5.08 -3.59 8.18
C ARG A 135 4.10 -3.10 7.10
N VAL A 136 4.37 -1.96 6.46
CA VAL A 136 3.53 -1.44 5.35
C VAL A 136 3.84 -2.19 4.07
N ARG A 137 5.12 -2.44 3.78
CA ARG A 137 5.57 -3.20 2.60
C ARG A 137 5.05 -4.64 2.64
N GLU A 138 5.14 -5.31 3.78
CA GLU A 138 4.58 -6.67 3.98
C GLU A 138 3.07 -6.71 3.76
N ARG A 139 2.34 -5.68 4.23
CA ARG A 139 0.89 -5.58 4.01
C ARG A 139 0.54 -5.31 2.55
N LEU A 140 1.35 -4.54 1.84
CA LEU A 140 1.19 -4.28 0.41
C LEU A 140 1.45 -5.54 -0.42
N GLU A 141 2.51 -6.29 -0.11
CA GLU A 141 2.81 -7.57 -0.76
C GLU A 141 1.71 -8.62 -0.52
N VAL A 142 1.07 -8.63 0.65
CA VAL A 142 -0.08 -9.50 0.93
C VAL A 142 -1.30 -9.10 0.07
N ILE A 143 -1.53 -7.81 -0.14
CA ILE A 143 -2.61 -7.30 -1.00
C ILE A 143 -2.32 -7.62 -2.48
N GLU A 144 -1.07 -7.45 -2.92
CA GLU A 144 -0.66 -7.72 -4.31
C GLU A 144 -0.71 -9.22 -4.65
N LYS A 145 -0.45 -10.09 -3.66
CA LYS A 145 -0.61 -11.54 -3.78
C LYS A 145 -2.07 -12.00 -3.68
N ASP A 146 -2.99 -11.15 -3.22
CA ASP A 146 -4.43 -11.44 -3.14
C ASP A 146 -5.08 -11.24 -4.52
N GLN A 147 -4.68 -12.08 -5.50
CA GLN A 147 -5.30 -12.14 -6.82
C GLN A 147 -6.55 -13.02 -6.79
N ARG A 148 -7.61 -12.53 -6.16
CA ARG A 148 -8.90 -13.23 -6.19
C ARG A 148 -9.51 -13.14 -7.57
N GLU A 149 -9.93 -14.27 -8.10
CA GLU A 149 -10.68 -14.35 -9.33
C GLU A 149 -12.13 -13.91 -9.07
N TYR A 150 -12.54 -12.81 -9.70
CA TYR A 150 -13.93 -12.34 -9.64
C TYR A 150 -14.69 -12.92 -10.83
N THR A 151 -15.60 -13.86 -10.55
CA THR A 151 -16.47 -14.47 -11.56
C THR A 151 -17.92 -14.09 -11.32
N LEU A 152 -18.72 -14.12 -12.40
CA LEU A 152 -20.17 -14.09 -12.27
C LEU A 152 -20.63 -15.42 -11.65
N ASP A 153 -21.63 -15.36 -10.78
CA ASP A 153 -22.31 -16.56 -10.34
C ASP A 153 -23.15 -17.16 -11.48
N ASP A 154 -23.48 -18.45 -11.38
CA ASP A 154 -24.16 -19.19 -12.44
C ASP A 154 -25.50 -18.56 -12.85
N ASP A 155 -26.18 -17.87 -11.93
CA ASP A 155 -27.49 -17.26 -12.17
C ASP A 155 -27.35 -15.87 -12.82
N CYS A 156 -26.32 -15.09 -12.47
CA CYS A 156 -25.94 -13.86 -13.16
C CYS A 156 -25.39 -14.14 -14.56
N GLN A 157 -24.64 -15.23 -14.75
CA GLN A 157 -24.15 -15.61 -16.07
C GLN A 157 -25.32 -15.96 -17.01
N LYS A 158 -26.33 -16.71 -16.51
CA LYS A 158 -27.57 -16.96 -17.27
C LYS A 158 -28.31 -15.67 -17.58
N LEU A 159 -28.46 -14.76 -16.62
CA LEU A 159 -29.11 -13.47 -16.86
C LEU A 159 -28.35 -12.62 -17.89
N GLN A 160 -27.02 -12.62 -17.86
CA GLN A 160 -26.19 -11.92 -18.84
C GLN A 160 -26.39 -12.46 -20.25
N THR A 161 -26.51 -13.79 -20.42
CA THR A 161 -26.81 -14.37 -21.74
C THR A 161 -28.18 -13.95 -22.27
N VAL A 162 -29.17 -13.79 -21.39
CA VAL A 162 -30.51 -13.29 -21.73
C VAL A 162 -30.46 -11.83 -22.17
N ILE A 163 -29.72 -10.99 -21.44
CA ILE A 163 -29.56 -9.55 -21.73
C ILE A 163 -28.86 -9.30 -23.08
N LEU A 164 -27.89 -10.15 -23.44
CA LEU A 164 -27.10 -9.99 -24.67
C LEU A 164 -27.82 -10.49 -25.93
N LYS A 165 -28.94 -11.21 -25.81
CA LYS A 165 -29.73 -11.68 -26.96
C LYS A 165 -30.32 -10.50 -27.75
N PRO A 166 -30.21 -10.47 -29.09
CA PRO A 166 -30.73 -9.36 -29.92
C PRO A 166 -32.24 -9.14 -29.81
N GLU A 167 -33.00 -10.21 -29.60
CA GLU A 167 -34.47 -10.17 -29.44
C GLU A 167 -34.85 -10.99 -28.20
N PRO A 168 -35.43 -10.37 -27.15
CA PRO A 168 -35.85 -11.09 -25.96
C PRO A 168 -37.12 -11.91 -26.23
N ASP A 169 -37.10 -13.19 -25.84
CA ASP A 169 -38.27 -14.07 -25.96
C ASP A 169 -39.12 -14.10 -24.66
N LYS A 170 -40.24 -14.85 -24.67
CA LYS A 170 -41.13 -14.96 -23.48
C LYS A 170 -40.48 -15.71 -22.33
N GLU A 171 -39.50 -16.57 -22.60
CA GLU A 171 -38.79 -17.39 -21.62
C GLU A 171 -37.70 -16.56 -20.92
N ASP A 172 -37.07 -15.65 -21.65
CA ASP A 172 -36.13 -14.63 -21.19
C ASP A 172 -36.75 -13.68 -20.14
N SER A 173 -38.01 -13.27 -20.33
CA SER A 173 -38.77 -12.47 -19.36
C SER A 173 -38.99 -13.22 -18.04
N VAL A 174 -39.12 -14.54 -18.07
CA VAL A 174 -39.29 -15.38 -16.86
C VAL A 174 -37.99 -15.45 -16.06
N VAL A 175 -36.84 -15.57 -16.74
CA VAL A 175 -35.52 -15.55 -16.10
C VAL A 175 -35.26 -14.19 -15.45
N LEU A 176 -35.53 -13.08 -16.14
CA LEU A 176 -35.39 -11.73 -15.60
C LEU A 176 -36.32 -11.50 -14.41
N LYS A 177 -37.58 -11.94 -14.50
CA LYS A 177 -38.55 -11.85 -13.40
C LYS A 177 -38.12 -12.65 -12.17
N LYS A 178 -37.63 -13.87 -12.37
CA LYS A 178 -37.13 -14.72 -11.30
C LYS A 178 -35.93 -14.08 -10.60
N THR A 179 -34.92 -13.66 -11.36
CA THR A 179 -33.71 -13.06 -10.78
C THR A 179 -34.01 -11.75 -10.06
N LEU A 180 -34.84 -10.89 -10.63
CA LEU A 180 -35.23 -9.64 -9.99
C LEU A 180 -36.03 -9.88 -8.69
N SER A 181 -36.96 -10.84 -8.69
CA SER A 181 -37.74 -11.18 -7.50
C SER A 181 -36.87 -11.79 -6.38
N CYS A 182 -35.80 -12.51 -6.74
CA CYS A 182 -34.83 -13.01 -5.77
C CYS A 182 -34.00 -11.89 -5.14
N SER A 183 -33.57 -10.90 -5.93
CA SER A 183 -32.85 -9.71 -5.42
C SER A 183 -33.74 -8.76 -4.60
N TYR A 184 -35.06 -8.82 -4.80
CA TYR A 184 -36.07 -8.02 -4.13
C TYR A 184 -37.13 -8.89 -3.40
N PRO A 185 -36.74 -9.65 -2.35
CA PRO A 185 -37.60 -10.69 -1.77
C PRO A 185 -38.90 -10.19 -1.12
N ASN A 186 -39.01 -8.88 -0.85
CA ASN A 186 -40.15 -8.26 -0.15
C ASN A 186 -40.84 -7.16 -0.97
N VAL A 187 -40.53 -7.03 -2.27
CA VAL A 187 -41.10 -5.99 -3.13
C VAL A 187 -41.79 -6.68 -4.31
N PRO A 188 -43.03 -6.29 -4.67
CA PRO A 188 -43.67 -6.88 -5.84
C PRO A 188 -42.86 -6.58 -7.10
N PHE A 189 -42.82 -7.54 -8.03
CA PHE A 189 -41.98 -7.47 -9.23
C PHE A 189 -42.14 -6.16 -10.02
N SER A 190 -43.36 -5.66 -10.18
CA SER A 190 -43.64 -4.41 -10.88
C SER A 190 -43.03 -3.18 -10.21
N GLU A 191 -43.03 -3.13 -8.87
CA GLU A 191 -42.39 -2.06 -8.11
C GLU A 191 -40.87 -2.19 -8.10
N ALA A 192 -40.34 -3.42 -8.03
CA ALA A 192 -38.90 -3.69 -8.16
C ALA A 192 -38.39 -3.28 -9.55
N LEU A 193 -39.12 -3.63 -10.61
CA LEU A 193 -38.78 -3.27 -11.99
C LEU A 193 -38.81 -1.76 -12.22
N LYS A 194 -39.81 -1.06 -11.64
CA LYS A 194 -39.87 0.40 -11.68
C LYS A 194 -38.65 1.04 -11.00
N LYS A 195 -38.26 0.55 -9.82
CA LYS A 195 -37.07 1.05 -9.09
C LYS A 195 -35.78 0.80 -9.86
N GLU A 196 -35.64 -0.34 -10.52
CA GLU A 196 -34.48 -0.61 -11.38
C GLU A 196 -34.46 0.30 -12.62
N ASN A 197 -35.60 0.55 -13.25
CA ASN A 197 -35.67 1.50 -14.37
C ASN A 197 -35.28 2.93 -13.97
N GLU A 198 -35.71 3.39 -12.79
CA GLU A 198 -35.29 4.69 -12.26
C GLU A 198 -33.76 4.75 -12.05
N LYS A 199 -33.13 3.66 -11.60
CA LYS A 199 -31.67 3.58 -11.45
C LYS A 199 -30.95 3.52 -12.81
N LEU A 200 -31.45 2.74 -13.77
CA LEU A 200 -30.90 2.67 -15.12
C LEU A 200 -30.94 4.04 -15.82
N GLN A 201 -31.98 4.84 -15.60
CA GLN A 201 -32.05 6.21 -16.10
C GLN A 201 -30.98 7.12 -15.47
N LEU A 202 -30.68 6.94 -14.18
CA LEU A 202 -29.58 7.67 -13.53
C LEU A 202 -28.21 7.23 -14.07
N GLU A 203 -27.99 5.93 -14.28
CA GLU A 203 -26.77 5.41 -14.90
C GLU A 203 -26.61 5.89 -16.35
N LEU A 204 -27.72 6.01 -17.10
CA LEU A 204 -27.72 6.59 -18.45
C LEU A 204 -27.31 8.06 -18.42
N GLN A 205 -27.90 8.87 -17.53
CA GLN A 205 -27.52 10.27 -17.37
C GLN A 205 -26.05 10.43 -16.98
N TYR A 206 -25.56 9.58 -16.07
CA TYR A 206 -24.14 9.56 -15.69
C TYR A 206 -23.24 9.19 -16.88
N SER A 207 -23.59 8.14 -17.63
CA SER A 207 -22.86 7.70 -18.83
C SER A 207 -22.84 8.75 -19.93
N GLN A 208 -23.94 9.48 -20.11
CA GLN A 208 -24.03 10.62 -21.03
C GLN A 208 -23.13 11.78 -20.59
N ALA A 209 -23.10 12.08 -19.29
CA ALA A 209 -22.28 13.14 -18.73
C ALA A 209 -20.77 12.86 -18.87
N ILE A 210 -20.35 11.59 -18.82
CA ILE A 210 -18.96 11.17 -19.06
C ILE A 210 -18.68 10.84 -20.54
N MET A 211 -19.66 11.01 -21.43
CA MET A 211 -19.59 10.74 -22.87
C MET A 211 -19.23 9.29 -23.24
N ASP A 212 -19.62 8.32 -22.43
CA ASP A 212 -19.43 6.89 -22.75
C ASP A 212 -20.58 6.40 -23.65
N ILE A 213 -20.38 6.52 -24.96
CA ILE A 213 -21.37 6.17 -25.98
C ILE A 213 -21.76 4.69 -25.89
N HIS A 214 -20.80 3.80 -25.65
CA HIS A 214 -21.05 2.36 -25.59
C HIS A 214 -21.87 1.98 -24.36
N GLN A 215 -21.59 2.61 -23.20
CA GLN A 215 -22.43 2.41 -22.02
C GLN A 215 -23.83 2.99 -22.21
N CYS A 216 -23.97 4.14 -22.87
CA CYS A 216 -25.29 4.70 -23.19
C CYS A 216 -26.12 3.76 -24.07
N GLU A 217 -25.54 3.21 -25.14
CA GLU A 217 -26.20 2.25 -26.03
C GLU A 217 -26.58 0.96 -25.29
N PHE A 218 -25.70 0.47 -24.42
CA PHE A 218 -25.95 -0.71 -23.60
C PHE A 218 -27.09 -0.49 -22.60
N ILE A 219 -27.08 0.63 -21.87
CA ILE A 219 -28.12 0.96 -20.89
C ILE A 219 -29.46 1.24 -21.59
N GLN A 220 -29.47 1.87 -22.76
CA GLN A 220 -30.69 2.08 -23.53
C GLN A 220 -31.31 0.73 -23.93
N ARG A 221 -30.50 -0.23 -24.35
CA ARG A 221 -30.96 -1.59 -24.63
C ARG A 221 -31.49 -2.30 -23.39
N LEU A 222 -30.89 -2.10 -22.21
CA LEU A 222 -31.41 -2.63 -20.95
C LEU A 222 -32.81 -2.09 -20.65
N LEU A 223 -33.03 -0.79 -20.85
CA LEU A 223 -34.32 -0.14 -20.67
C LEU A 223 -35.39 -0.71 -21.62
N ASP A 224 -35.02 -1.00 -22.87
CA ASP A 224 -35.93 -1.61 -23.84
C ASP A 224 -36.33 -3.05 -23.41
N ILE A 225 -35.38 -3.83 -22.89
CA ILE A 225 -35.62 -5.20 -22.39
C ILE A 225 -36.52 -5.18 -21.15
N THR A 226 -36.31 -4.26 -20.22
CA THR A 226 -37.14 -4.15 -19.01
C THR A 226 -38.54 -3.64 -19.33
N GLU A 227 -38.69 -2.79 -20.36
CA GLU A 227 -40.01 -2.37 -20.86
C GLU A 227 -40.81 -3.56 -21.39
N VAL A 228 -40.21 -4.44 -22.21
CA VAL A 228 -40.86 -5.66 -22.69
C VAL A 228 -41.28 -6.59 -21.54
N ALA A 229 -40.46 -6.70 -20.49
CA ALA A 229 -40.78 -7.50 -19.31
C ALA A 229 -41.94 -6.94 -18.47
N ALA A 230 -42.18 -5.62 -18.50
CA ALA A 230 -43.29 -4.97 -17.80
C ALA A 230 -44.67 -5.34 -18.37
N TYR A 231 -44.74 -5.69 -19.66
CA TYR A 231 -45.99 -6.07 -20.35
C TYR A 231 -46.28 -7.59 -20.35
N SER A 232 -45.43 -8.41 -19.71
CA SER A 232 -45.62 -9.86 -19.63
C SER A 232 -46.70 -10.22 -18.58
N PRO A 233 -47.79 -10.92 -18.95
CA PRO A 233 -48.96 -11.10 -18.08
C PRO A 233 -48.64 -11.92 -16.83
N GLU A 234 -49.03 -11.40 -15.67
CA GLU A 234 -49.00 -12.15 -14.41
C GLU A 234 -50.00 -13.30 -14.47
N LYS A 235 -49.53 -14.55 -14.58
CA LYS A 235 -50.39 -15.68 -14.22
C LYS A 235 -50.64 -15.62 -12.72
N ALA A 236 -51.77 -15.05 -12.35
CA ALA A 236 -52.29 -15.05 -11.00
C ALA A 236 -52.36 -16.50 -10.49
N HIS A 237 -51.57 -16.81 -9.45
CA HIS A 237 -51.87 -17.94 -8.60
C HIS A 237 -53.21 -17.65 -7.93
N LYS A 238 -54.28 -18.27 -8.44
CA LYS A 238 -55.61 -18.20 -7.84
C LYS A 238 -55.51 -18.67 -6.39
N LYS A 239 -55.83 -17.77 -5.44
CA LYS A 239 -56.34 -18.15 -4.12
C LYS A 239 -57.51 -19.11 -4.34
N VAL A 240 -57.36 -20.37 -3.95
CA VAL A 240 -58.50 -21.27 -3.78
C VAL A 240 -58.89 -21.20 -2.32
N GLU A 241 -59.87 -20.33 -2.07
CA GLU A 241 -60.65 -20.29 -0.84
C GLU A 241 -61.76 -21.36 -0.95
N TYR A 242 -61.89 -22.15 0.11
CA TYR A 242 -62.74 -23.33 0.23
C TYR A 242 -64.24 -23.05 0.04
N SER A 243 -65.01 -24.00 -0.52
CA SER A 243 -66.34 -24.33 0.02
C SER A 243 -66.84 -25.75 -0.31
N ASN A 244 -67.09 -26.48 0.79
CA ASN A 244 -68.13 -27.47 1.13
C ASN A 244 -68.84 -28.35 0.08
N TYR A 245 -69.03 -29.64 0.41
CA TYR A 245 -70.29 -30.25 0.91
C TYR A 245 -70.01 -31.74 1.23
N SER A 246 -69.87 -32.11 2.50
CA SER A 246 -70.87 -32.65 3.44
C SER A 246 -71.33 -34.09 3.17
N TYR A 247 -70.97 -35.00 4.08
CA TYR A 247 -71.88 -36.01 4.58
C TYR A 247 -71.63 -36.24 6.07
N SER A 248 -72.73 -36.36 6.79
CA SER A 248 -72.84 -36.38 8.25
C SER A 248 -72.53 -37.74 8.86
N ASP A 249 -72.18 -37.67 10.15
CA ASP A 249 -72.59 -38.57 11.24
C ASP A 249 -71.96 -39.97 11.38
N ALA A 250 -71.25 -40.17 12.50
CA ALA A 250 -71.64 -41.09 13.58
C ALA A 250 -70.43 -41.29 14.53
N GLY A 251 -70.68 -41.12 15.83
CA GLY A 251 -69.65 -41.11 16.86
C GLY A 251 -69.14 -42.47 17.34
N GLY A 252 -68.31 -42.43 18.38
CA GLY A 252 -68.10 -43.56 19.29
C GLY A 252 -66.65 -43.84 19.69
N GLY A 253 -66.23 -43.25 20.81
CA GLY A 253 -65.50 -43.91 21.91
C GLY A 253 -64.09 -44.49 21.70
N GLY A 254 -63.16 -44.13 22.59
CA GLY A 254 -61.96 -44.95 22.84
C GLY A 254 -60.79 -44.20 23.47
N LYS A 255 -60.55 -44.46 24.76
CA LYS A 255 -59.44 -43.95 25.59
C LYS A 255 -58.04 -44.38 25.10
N SER A 256 -57.04 -43.59 25.52
CA SER A 256 -55.88 -43.98 26.37
C SER A 256 -54.44 -43.89 25.83
N HIS A 257 -53.61 -43.24 26.67
CA HIS A 257 -52.15 -43.38 26.96
C HIS A 257 -51.13 -42.82 25.94
N SER A 258 -50.43 -41.72 26.28
CA SER A 258 -49.11 -41.61 27.00
C SER A 258 -47.94 -42.11 26.13
N SER A 259 -46.81 -41.43 25.94
CA SER A 259 -45.91 -40.73 26.86
C SER A 259 -45.03 -39.77 26.01
N ALA A 260 -44.82 -38.51 26.35
CA ALA A 260 -43.82 -37.98 27.29
C ALA A 260 -42.34 -38.29 26.95
N GLU A 261 -41.55 -37.22 26.99
CA GLU A 261 -40.07 -37.08 27.15
C GLU A 261 -39.34 -36.48 25.94
N LYS A 262 -38.51 -35.43 26.04
CA LYS A 262 -38.13 -34.52 27.14
C LYS A 262 -37.36 -33.32 26.54
N GLU A 263 -37.51 -32.19 27.20
CA GLU A 263 -36.80 -30.90 27.10
C GLU A 263 -35.24 -31.06 27.17
N LYS A 264 -34.43 -30.38 26.34
CA LYS A 264 -33.81 -29.02 26.50
C LYS A 264 -32.93 -28.85 27.78
N PRO A 265 -32.09 -27.79 27.96
CA PRO A 265 -31.09 -27.10 27.12
C PRO A 265 -29.85 -26.57 27.96
N TYR A 266 -29.08 -25.59 27.43
CA TYR A 266 -28.13 -24.63 28.11
C TYR A 266 -26.67 -25.08 28.40
N LYS A 267 -25.60 -24.25 28.46
CA LYS A 267 -25.27 -22.81 28.24
C LYS A 267 -23.72 -22.63 28.27
N LYS A 268 -23.22 -21.59 27.56
CA LYS A 268 -22.09 -20.62 27.84
C LYS A 268 -20.89 -21.02 28.73
N SER A 269 -19.63 -20.75 28.31
CA SER A 269 -18.90 -19.46 28.45
C SER A 269 -17.36 -19.56 28.21
N ASP A 270 -16.84 -18.65 27.39
CA ASP A 270 -15.55 -17.91 27.36
C ASP A 270 -14.28 -18.39 28.10
N THR A 271 -13.12 -18.31 27.42
CA THR A 271 -11.97 -17.40 27.74
C THR A 271 -10.62 -17.86 27.13
N PHE A 272 -9.85 -16.91 26.59
CA PHE A 272 -8.49 -16.98 26.01
C PHE A 272 -7.38 -17.52 26.95
N PRO A 273 -6.22 -17.95 26.41
CA PRO A 273 -4.96 -17.88 27.14
C PRO A 273 -3.90 -16.99 26.47
N ALA A 274 -3.24 -16.19 27.32
CA ALA A 274 -1.97 -15.52 27.08
C ALA A 274 -0.80 -16.50 27.30
N SER A 275 0.30 -16.35 26.56
CA SER A 275 1.56 -17.09 26.78
C SER A 275 2.69 -16.14 27.19
N SER A 276 3.37 -16.53 28.27
CA SER A 276 4.29 -15.76 29.10
C SER A 276 5.76 -15.95 28.73
N TYR A 277 6.50 -14.84 28.70
CA TYR A 277 7.97 -14.79 28.79
C TYR A 277 8.46 -15.13 30.21
N LYS A 278 9.64 -15.76 30.32
CA LYS A 278 10.50 -15.74 31.52
C LYS A 278 11.97 -15.49 31.14
N PRO A 279 12.74 -14.70 31.91
CA PRO A 279 14.17 -14.51 31.72
C PRO A 279 14.98 -15.45 32.63
N GLY A 280 16.18 -15.85 32.18
CA GLY A 280 17.18 -16.58 32.97
C GLY A 280 18.53 -15.86 32.92
N LYS A 281 19.10 -15.62 34.11
CA LYS A 281 20.37 -14.94 34.38
C LYS A 281 21.29 -15.94 35.09
N LEU A 282 22.59 -15.97 34.76
CA LEU A 282 23.77 -16.45 35.54
C LEU A 282 24.89 -16.79 34.52
N ALA A 283 26.20 -16.75 34.78
CA ALA A 283 27.16 -15.82 35.38
C ALA A 283 28.57 -16.43 35.10
N LEU A 284 29.60 -15.58 34.95
CA LEU A 284 31.05 -15.83 35.21
C LEU A 284 31.76 -17.04 34.55
N HIS A 285 32.67 -16.77 33.61
CA HIS A 285 34.13 -16.72 33.82
C HIS A 285 34.84 -16.12 32.60
#